data_AF-A0A970EAY6-F1
#
_entry.id   AF-A0A970EAY6-F1
#
_cell.length_a   1.000
_cell.length_b   1.000
_cell.length_c   1.000
_cell.angle_alpha   90.00
_cell.angle_beta   90.00
_cell.angle_gamma   90.00
#
_symmetry.space_group_name_H-M   'P 1'
#
loop_
_entity.id
_entity.type
_entity.pdbx_description
1 polymer ?
#
loop_
_entity_poly.entity_id
_entity_poly.type
_entity_poly.pdbx_seq_one_letter_code
_entity_poly.pdbx_strand_id
1 'polypeptide(L)'
;LDAKSDKLGANPNQMNIQSMYSDIDLDANGMENEYQAAFEELLWFVNMHLANTKQGNFTNETVEVVFNRDILINETESIENCSKSTGIISRETIIAQHPWITDPQEELKKLKAEQEEEQEKFNEYRQVFKTVGDKDGVPTE
;
A
#
# COMPACT_ATOMS: atom_id res chain seq x y z
N LEU A 1 11.30 -22.25 -32.48
CA LEU A 1 9.93 -22.27 -31.92
C LEU A 1 9.99 -21.39 -30.69
N ASP A 2 9.55 -20.15 -30.84
CA ASP A 2 9.66 -19.11 -29.82
C ASP A 2 8.55 -19.31 -28.78
N ALA A 3 8.91 -19.92 -27.65
CA ALA A 3 8.01 -20.14 -26.53
C ALA A 3 7.46 -18.84 -25.92
N LYS A 4 8.01 -17.67 -26.29
CA LYS A 4 7.47 -16.36 -25.91
C LYS A 4 6.26 -15.95 -26.75
N SER A 5 6.20 -16.38 -28.02
CA SER A 5 5.11 -16.02 -28.94
C SER A 5 3.80 -16.76 -28.63
N ASP A 6 3.88 -18.03 -28.20
CA ASP A 6 2.69 -18.87 -27.93
C ASP A 6 1.95 -18.47 -26.64
N LYS A 7 2.59 -17.73 -25.73
CA LYS A 7 1.98 -17.22 -24.49
C LYS A 7 1.16 -15.93 -24.68
N LEU A 8 1.29 -15.26 -25.83
CA LEU A 8 0.59 -14.00 -26.12
C LEU A 8 -0.84 -14.19 -26.65
N GLY A 9 -1.22 -15.41 -27.03
CA GLY A 9 -2.49 -15.70 -27.72
C GLY A 9 -3.74 -15.79 -26.85
N ALA A 10 -3.62 -15.90 -25.53
CA ALA A 10 -4.77 -16.09 -24.64
C ALA A 10 -4.57 -15.33 -23.34
N ASN A 11 -5.33 -14.24 -23.17
CA ASN A 11 -5.55 -13.45 -21.94
C ASN A 11 -4.31 -13.22 -21.06
N PRO A 12 -3.79 -11.99 -20.94
CA PRO A 12 -2.65 -11.71 -20.06
C PRO A 12 -2.98 -12.13 -18.62
N ASN A 13 -2.40 -13.25 -18.19
CA ASN A 13 -2.50 -13.78 -16.84
C ASN A 13 -1.21 -13.43 -16.07
N GLN A 14 -1.29 -13.42 -14.74
CA GLN A 14 -0.15 -13.04 -13.91
C GLN A 14 1.10 -13.91 -14.16
N MET A 15 0.91 -15.17 -14.54
CA MET A 15 2.01 -16.09 -14.88
C MET A 15 2.78 -15.66 -16.14
N ASN A 16 2.10 -15.10 -17.14
CA ASN A 16 2.73 -14.60 -18.36
C ASN A 16 3.51 -13.32 -18.09
N ILE A 17 2.96 -12.40 -17.29
CA ILE A 17 3.62 -11.15 -16.94
C ILE A 17 4.86 -11.43 -16.08
N GLN A 18 4.73 -12.23 -15.02
CA GLN A 18 5.87 -12.64 -14.20
C GLN A 18 6.96 -13.33 -15.02
N SER A 19 6.60 -14.21 -15.95
CA SER A 19 7.56 -14.88 -16.84
C SER A 19 8.28 -13.92 -17.79
N MET A 20 7.68 -12.79 -18.16
CA MET A 20 8.30 -11.79 -19.05
C MET A 20 9.22 -10.84 -18.27
N TYR A 21 8.91 -10.56 -17.01
CA TYR A 21 9.70 -9.67 -16.15
C TYR A 21 10.69 -10.40 -15.24
N SER A 22 10.71 -11.74 -15.21
CA SER A 22 11.61 -12.51 -14.34
C SER A 22 13.09 -12.17 -14.56
N ASP A 23 13.53 -12.04 -15.81
CA ASP A 23 14.92 -11.70 -16.12
C ASP A 23 15.26 -10.27 -15.64
N ILE A 24 14.35 -9.33 -15.85
CA ILE A 24 14.49 -7.93 -15.42
C ILE A 24 14.48 -7.82 -13.89
N ASP A 25 13.64 -8.61 -13.21
CA ASP A 25 13.59 -8.64 -11.75
C ASP A 25 14.88 -9.20 -11.15
N LEU A 26 15.45 -10.24 -11.76
CA LEU A 26 16.75 -10.79 -11.35
C LEU A 26 17.88 -9.74 -11.51
N ASP A 27 17.90 -9.04 -12.64
CA ASP A 27 18.87 -7.95 -12.86
C ASP A 27 18.67 -6.80 -11.87
N ALA A 28 17.41 -6.43 -11.59
CA ALA A 28 17.08 -5.40 -10.62
C ALA A 28 17.48 -5.79 -9.20
N ASN A 29 17.31 -7.05 -8.79
CA ASN A 29 17.80 -7.56 -7.51
C ASN A 29 19.33 -7.49 -7.43
N GLY A 30 20.04 -7.81 -8.52
CA GLY A 30 21.50 -7.66 -8.59
C GLY A 30 21.93 -6.21 -8.40
N MET A 31 21.28 -5.30 -9.14
CA MET A 31 21.53 -3.87 -9.07
C MET A 31 21.18 -3.28 -7.69
N GLU A 32 20.10 -3.73 -7.06
CA GLU A 32 19.71 -3.33 -5.70
C GLU A 32 20.81 -3.69 -4.68
N ASN A 33 21.35 -4.91 -4.74
CA ASN A 33 22.44 -5.34 -3.87
C ASN A 33 23.71 -4.49 -4.06
N GLU A 34 24.06 -4.20 -5.32
CA GLU A 34 25.22 -3.35 -5.63
C GLU A 34 25.02 -1.92 -5.10
N TYR A 35 23.81 -1.36 -5.25
CA TYR A 35 23.51 -0.04 -4.72
C TYR A 35 23.47 0.00 -3.20
N GLN A 36 22.95 -1.03 -2.52
CA GLN A 36 22.99 -1.10 -1.06
C GLN A 36 24.43 -1.00 -0.54
N ALA A 37 25.35 -1.78 -1.11
CA ALA A 37 26.77 -1.70 -0.77
C ALA A 37 27.38 -0.33 -1.08
N ALA A 38 27.06 0.26 -2.24
CA ALA A 38 27.54 1.59 -2.61
C ALA A 38 27.01 2.69 -1.67
N PHE A 39 25.76 2.59 -1.21
CA PHE A 39 25.17 3.52 -0.25
C PHE A 39 25.79 3.37 1.14
N GLU A 40 26.14 2.16 1.59
CA GLU A 40 26.87 1.96 2.84
C GLU A 40 28.22 2.71 2.83
N GLU A 41 28.99 2.55 1.75
CA GLU A 41 30.27 3.26 1.58
C GLU A 41 30.08 4.78 1.50
N LEU A 42 29.07 5.24 0.75
CA LEU A 42 28.76 6.66 0.61
C LEU A 42 28.34 7.28 1.94
N LEU A 43 27.45 6.63 2.69
CA LEU A 43 26.99 7.10 3.99
C LEU A 43 28.15 7.14 4.99
N TRP A 44 29.02 6.13 4.99
CA TRP A 44 30.24 6.14 5.79
C TRP A 44 31.13 7.34 5.44
N PHE A 45 31.34 7.60 4.14
CA PHE A 45 32.16 8.72 3.67
C PHE A 45 31.58 10.08 4.09
N VAL A 46 30.26 10.26 3.92
CA VAL A 46 29.56 11.48 4.34
C VAL A 46 29.67 11.66 5.85
N ASN A 47 29.45 10.61 6.64
CA ASN A 47 29.58 10.66 8.10
C ASN A 47 31.00 11.06 8.53
N MET A 48 32.02 10.49 7.90
CA MET A 48 33.41 10.84 8.17
C MET A 48 33.72 12.30 7.80
N HIS A 49 33.17 12.79 6.69
CA HIS A 49 33.31 14.20 6.29
C HIS A 49 32.64 15.16 7.27
N LEU A 50 31.42 14.84 7.73
CA LEU A 50 30.69 15.64 8.73
C LEU A 50 31.41 15.68 10.08
N ALA A 51 31.98 14.55 10.51
CA ALA A 51 32.80 14.49 11.71
C ALA A 51 34.06 15.36 11.60
N ASN A 52 34.75 15.31 10.45
CA ASN A 52 35.96 16.09 10.19
C ASN A 52 35.69 17.60 10.09
N THR A 53 34.53 17.99 9.57
CA THR A 53 34.11 19.40 9.45
C THR A 53 33.46 19.94 10.73
N LYS A 54 33.42 19.15 11.81
CA LYS A 54 32.83 19.48 13.12
C LYS A 54 31.32 19.77 13.07
N GLN A 55 30.60 19.25 12.08
CA GLN A 55 29.14 19.41 11.97
C GLN A 55 28.35 18.40 12.81
N GLY A 56 29.03 17.37 13.33
CA GLY A 56 28.43 16.33 14.17
C GLY A 56 28.96 14.95 13.79
N ASN A 57 28.78 13.97 14.68
CA ASN A 57 29.05 12.57 14.38
C ASN A 57 27.74 11.80 14.31
N PHE A 58 27.40 11.31 13.12
CA PHE A 58 26.17 10.56 12.82
C PHE A 58 26.46 9.09 12.50
N THR A 59 27.65 8.56 12.85
CA THR A 59 28.01 7.15 12.57
C THR A 59 27.09 6.13 13.24
N ASN A 60 26.33 6.52 14.26
CA ASN A 60 25.41 5.65 14.98
C ASN A 60 23.95 5.83 14.55
N GLU A 61 23.67 6.74 13.61
CA GLU A 61 22.32 6.91 13.06
C GLU A 61 22.03 5.80 12.06
N THR A 62 20.90 5.13 12.22
CA THR A 62 20.44 4.09 11.29
C THR A 62 19.71 4.74 10.12
N VAL A 63 20.30 4.67 8.93
CA VAL A 63 19.68 5.10 7.68
C VAL A 63 19.23 3.86 6.92
N GLU A 64 17.93 3.77 6.65
CA GLU A 64 17.34 2.71 5.82
C GLU A 64 17.11 3.24 4.41
N VAL A 65 17.65 2.54 3.40
CA VAL A 65 17.45 2.87 1.98
C VAL A 65 16.43 1.90 1.42
N VAL A 66 15.27 2.42 1.00
CA VAL A 66 14.17 1.63 0.44
C VAL A 66 14.19 1.76 -1.09
N PHE A 67 14.31 0.63 -1.79
CA PHE A 67 14.24 0.56 -3.25
C PHE A 67 12.84 0.14 -3.68
N ASN A 68 12.11 1.04 -4.33
CA ASN A 68 10.79 0.74 -4.90
C ASN A 68 10.93 0.32 -6.37
N ARG A 69 10.22 -0.75 -6.75
CA ARG A 69 10.20 -1.28 -8.12
C ARG A 69 8.79 -1.25 -8.68
N ASP A 70 8.63 -0.64 -9.84
CA ASP A 70 7.38 -0.66 -10.58
C ASP A 70 7.36 -1.87 -11.52
N ILE A 71 6.59 -2.89 -11.16
CA ILE A 71 6.30 -4.05 -12.01
C ILE A 71 4.87 -3.96 -12.54
N LEU A 72 4.67 -4.34 -13.79
CA LEU A 72 3.33 -4.51 -14.33
C LEU A 72 2.66 -5.67 -13.58
N ILE A 73 1.55 -5.39 -12.92
CA ILE A 73 0.72 -6.37 -12.23
C ILE A 73 -0.65 -6.46 -12.90
N ASN A 74 -1.27 -7.63 -12.83
CA ASN A 74 -2.68 -7.74 -13.18
C ASN A 74 -3.50 -7.17 -12.01
N GLU A 75 -3.86 -5.90 -12.11
CA GLU A 75 -4.66 -5.22 -11.09
C GLU A 75 -6.01 -5.90 -10.86
N THR A 76 -6.62 -6.48 -11.91
CA THR A 76 -7.91 -7.18 -11.77
C THR A 76 -7.80 -8.39 -10.86
N GLU A 77 -6.79 -9.23 -11.06
CA GLU A 77 -6.54 -10.41 -10.22
C GLU A 77 -6.16 -10.00 -8.79
N SER A 78 -5.34 -8.94 -8.65
CA SER A 78 -4.93 -8.41 -7.34
C SER A 78 -6.12 -7.88 -6.52
N ILE A 79 -7.01 -7.12 -7.16
CA ILE A 79 -8.24 -6.59 -6.55
C ILE A 79 -9.21 -7.73 -6.21
N GLU A 80 -9.37 -8.71 -7.11
CA GLU A 80 -10.22 -9.88 -6.85
C GLU A 80 -9.71 -10.69 -5.64
N ASN A 81 -8.39 -10.88 -5.53
CA ASN A 81 -7.77 -11.53 -4.38
C ASN A 81 -7.97 -10.72 -3.09
N CYS A 82 -7.84 -9.39 -3.13
CA CYS A 82 -8.13 -8.52 -2.00
C CYS A 82 -9.59 -8.67 -1.53
N SER A 83 -10.54 -8.68 -2.48
CA SER A 83 -11.97 -8.86 -2.20
C SER A 83 -12.23 -10.23 -1.54
N LYS A 84 -11.70 -11.31 -2.12
CA LYS A 84 -11.84 -12.68 -1.59
C LYS A 84 -11.18 -12.86 -0.21
N SER A 85 -10.16 -12.05 0.09
CA SER A 85 -9.44 -12.10 1.37
C SER A 85 -10.13 -11.31 2.49
N THR A 86 -11.17 -10.54 2.16
CA THR A 86 -11.96 -9.80 3.14
C THR A 86 -12.62 -10.76 4.13
N GLY A 87 -12.33 -10.59 5.42
CA GLY A 87 -12.82 -11.46 6.49
C GLY A 87 -11.93 -12.66 6.79
N ILE A 88 -10.87 -12.90 6.00
CA ILE A 88 -9.84 -13.91 6.25
C ILE A 88 -8.61 -13.25 6.88
N ILE A 89 -8.17 -12.12 6.33
CA ILE A 89 -7.05 -11.33 6.83
C ILE A 89 -7.50 -9.93 7.26
N SER A 90 -6.61 -9.21 7.94
CA SER A 90 -6.90 -7.87 8.45
C SER A 90 -7.15 -6.88 7.31
N ARG A 91 -8.04 -5.89 7.53
CA ARG A 91 -8.29 -4.82 6.56
C ARG A 91 -7.03 -4.00 6.26
N GLU A 92 -6.16 -3.82 7.26
CA GLU A 92 -4.87 -3.14 7.08
C GLU A 92 -3.99 -3.88 6.06
N THR A 93 -3.90 -5.21 6.17
CA THR A 93 -3.14 -6.02 5.20
C THR A 93 -3.73 -5.94 3.80
N ILE A 94 -5.06 -5.94 3.66
CA ILE A 94 -5.75 -5.85 2.36
C ILE A 94 -5.47 -4.49 1.72
N ILE A 95 -5.56 -3.41 2.49
CA ILE A 95 -5.28 -2.05 2.01
C ILE A 95 -3.81 -1.93 1.61
N ALA A 96 -2.90 -2.49 2.40
CA ALA A 96 -1.47 -2.46 2.11
C ALA A 96 -1.07 -3.24 0.85
N GLN A 97 -1.86 -4.25 0.48
CA GLN A 97 -1.65 -5.05 -0.74
C GLN A 97 -2.46 -4.52 -1.94
N HIS A 98 -3.29 -3.51 -1.74
CA HIS A 98 -4.15 -3.00 -2.79
C HIS A 98 -3.32 -2.20 -3.82
N PRO A 99 -3.42 -2.50 -5.13
CA PRO A 99 -2.51 -1.95 -6.15
C PRO A 99 -2.57 -0.42 -6.30
N TRP A 100 -3.67 0.20 -5.89
CA TRP A 100 -3.87 1.65 -5.96
C TRP A 100 -3.44 2.42 -4.70
N ILE A 101 -2.99 1.73 -3.65
CA ILE A 101 -2.64 2.35 -2.37
C ILE A 101 -1.13 2.43 -2.23
N THR A 102 -0.61 3.64 -2.07
CA THR A 102 0.81 3.90 -1.82
C THR A 102 1.13 4.03 -0.33
N ASP A 103 0.27 4.69 0.44
CA ASP A 103 0.37 4.80 1.90
C ASP A 103 -0.85 4.15 2.57
N PRO A 104 -0.69 2.94 3.15
CA PRO A 104 -1.78 2.23 3.82
C PRO A 104 -2.30 2.96 5.06
N GLN A 105 -1.44 3.70 5.75
CA GLN A 105 -1.82 4.43 6.97
C GLN A 105 -2.65 5.67 6.63
N GLU A 106 -2.32 6.35 5.51
CA GLU A 106 -3.15 7.44 5.00
C GLU A 106 -4.54 6.93 4.59
N GLU A 107 -4.61 5.81 3.87
CA GLU A 107 -5.89 5.24 3.43
C GLU A 107 -6.76 4.76 4.61
N LEU A 108 -6.14 4.14 5.62
CA LEU A 108 -6.83 3.79 6.85
C LEU A 108 -7.42 4.99 7.59
N LYS A 109 -6.74 6.15 7.56
CA LYS A 109 -7.28 7.39 8.13
C LYS A 109 -8.48 7.89 7.35
N LYS A 110 -8.41 7.89 6.01
CA LYS A 110 -9.53 8.29 5.13
C LYS A 110 -10.76 7.41 5.39
N LEU A 111 -10.59 6.09 5.42
CA LEU A 111 -11.67 5.15 5.70
C LEU A 111 -12.28 5.32 7.11
N LYS A 112 -11.48 5.67 8.12
CA LYS A 112 -12.00 5.97 9.46
C LYS A 112 -12.81 7.26 9.46
N ALA A 113 -12.32 8.31 8.81
CA ALA A 113 -13.06 9.57 8.68
C ALA A 113 -14.41 9.36 7.96
N GLU A 114 -14.43 8.61 6.86
CA GLU A 114 -15.67 8.27 6.15
C GLU A 114 -16.64 7.48 7.05
N GLN A 115 -16.15 6.52 7.84
CA GLN A 115 -16.97 5.76 8.78
C GLN A 115 -17.52 6.63 9.91
N GLU A 116 -16.73 7.55 10.44
CA GLU A 116 -17.16 8.49 11.47
C GLU A 116 -18.26 9.42 10.92
N GLU A 117 -18.08 9.97 9.71
CA GLU A 117 -19.10 10.79 9.05
C GLU A 117 -20.40 10.01 8.78
N GLU A 118 -20.31 8.75 8.35
CA GLU A 118 -21.49 7.89 8.18
C GLU A 118 -22.18 7.58 9.50
N GLN A 119 -21.42 7.31 10.56
CA GLN A 119 -21.97 7.10 11.90
C GLN A 119 -22.63 8.35 12.45
N GLU A 120 -22.04 9.53 12.24
CA GLU A 120 -22.62 10.82 12.62
C GLU A 120 -23.94 11.06 11.87
N LYS A 121 -23.96 10.89 10.54
CA LYS A 121 -25.18 10.98 9.74
C LYS A 121 -26.24 10.00 10.25
N PHE A 122 -25.86 8.74 10.51
CA PHE A 122 -26.79 7.74 11.04
C PHE A 122 -27.33 8.11 12.42
N ASN A 123 -26.48 8.67 13.29
CA ASN A 123 -26.87 9.15 14.60
C ASN A 123 -27.79 10.37 14.51
N GLU A 124 -27.53 11.31 13.60
CA GLU A 124 -28.38 12.46 13.31
C GLU A 124 -29.76 12.00 12.81
N TYR A 125 -29.80 11.10 11.82
CA TYR A 125 -31.06 10.48 11.36
C TYR A 125 -31.82 9.82 12.51
N ARG A 126 -31.13 9.03 13.35
CA ARG A 126 -31.75 8.39 14.52
C ARG A 126 -32.29 9.42 15.51
N GLN A 127 -31.59 10.54 15.73
CA GLN A 127 -32.05 11.62 16.60
C GLN A 127 -33.28 12.32 16.01
N VAL A 128 -33.28 12.65 14.72
CA VAL A 128 -34.43 13.23 14.02
C VAL A 128 -35.64 12.30 14.12
N PHE A 129 -35.51 11.00 13.80
CA PHE A 129 -36.59 10.02 13.95
C PHE A 129 -37.14 9.94 15.38
N LYS A 130 -36.26 9.98 16.41
CA LYS A 130 -36.70 10.02 17.81
C LYS A 130 -37.48 11.30 18.15
N THR A 131 -37.05 12.46 17.66
CA THR A 131 -37.73 13.74 17.91
C THR A 131 -39.05 13.90 17.15
N VAL A 132 -39.21 13.22 16.00
CA VAL A 132 -40.46 13.21 15.23
C VAL A 132 -41.47 12.23 15.85
N GLY A 133 -41.02 11.06 16.30
CA GLY A 133 -41.89 10.08 16.99
C GLY A 133 -42.44 10.55 18.34
N ASP A 134 -41.81 11.54 18.99
CA ASP A 134 -42.28 12.15 20.24
C ASP A 134 -43.35 13.24 20.02
N LYS A 135 -43.52 13.74 18.79
CA LYS A 135 -44.49 14.80 18.46
C LYS A 135 -45.85 14.29 17.98
N ASP A 136 -45.98 13.01 17.66
CA ASP A 136 -47.24 12.37 17.25
C ASP A 136 -47.89 11.55 18.38
N GLY A 137 -47.68 11.98 19.64
CA GLY A 137 -48.45 11.50 20.79
C GLY A 137 -49.91 11.92 20.69
N VAL A 138 -50.72 11.12 20.00
CA VAL A 138 -52.19 11.17 20.03
C VAL A 138 -52.65 11.17 21.49
N PRO A 139 -53.42 12.17 21.96
CA PRO A 139 -54.07 12.09 23.27
C PRO A 139 -55.07 10.93 23.23
N THR A 140 -54.74 9.82 23.88
CA THR A 140 -55.69 8.74 24.14
C THR A 140 -56.64 9.18 25.24
N GLU A 141 -57.94 9.06 24.93
CA GLU A 141 -59.12 9.33 25.77
C GLU A 141 -59.05 8.79 27.20
#